data_AF-A0A0F9P0Q4-F1
#
_entry.id   AF-A0A0F9P0Q4-F1
#
_cell.length_a   1.000
_cell.length_b   1.000
_cell.length_c   1.000
_cell.angle_alpha   90.00
_cell.angle_beta   90.00
_cell.angle_gamma   90.00
#
_symmetry.space_group_name_H-M   'P 1'
#
loop_
_entity.id
_entity.type
_entity.pdbx_description
1 polymer ?
#
loop_
_entity_poly.entity_id
_entity_poly.type
_entity_poly.pdbx_seq_one_letter_code
_entity_poly.pdbx_strand_id
1 'polypeptide(L)' 'DTMAAQIKSAANGAGGRELRVGIGQGAAPEIARALRSRVETMTGIGEIVDYVVGPTVGAHTGAGTAGAAFVARPVLV' A
#
# COMPACT_ATOMS: atom_id res chain seq x y z
N ASP A 1 1.84 -13.53 2.17
CA ASP A 1 1.66 -12.52 1.10
C ASP A 1 2.80 -11.51 1.15
N THR A 2 3.52 -11.45 0.03
CA THR A 2 4.79 -10.76 -0.19
C THR A 2 4.70 -9.25 -0.03
N MET A 3 3.59 -8.61 -0.40
CA MET A 3 3.50 -7.13 -0.38
C MET A 3 3.51 -6.58 1.05
N ALA A 4 2.68 -7.12 1.94
CA ALA A 4 2.67 -6.71 3.34
C ALA A 4 4.03 -6.96 4.04
N ALA A 5 4.75 -8.01 3.66
CA ALA A 5 6.08 -8.29 4.20
C ALA A 5 7.11 -7.23 3.74
N GLN A 6 7.03 -6.78 2.48
CA GLN A 6 7.87 -5.69 1.96
C GLN A 6 7.59 -4.37 2.68
N ILE A 7 6.32 -4.03 2.90
CA ILE A 7 5.91 -2.83 3.64
C ILE A 7 6.44 -2.89 5.08
N LYS A 8 6.28 -4.03 5.76
CA LYS A 8 6.77 -4.22 7.13
C LYS A 8 8.30 -4.07 7.21
N SER A 9 9.02 -4.67 6.27
CA SER A 9 10.48 -4.52 6.18
C SER A 9 10.90 -3.06 6.00
N ALA A 10 10.22 -2.33 5.12
CA ALA A 10 10.48 -0.92 4.89
C ALA A 10 10.16 -0.05 6.12
N ALA A 11 9.07 -0.33 6.84
CA ALA A 11 8.70 0.40 8.04
C ALA A 11 9.76 0.23 9.14
N ASN A 12 10.25 -1.00 9.33
CA ASN A 12 11.34 -1.29 10.27
C ASN A 12 12.65 -0.57 9.89
N GLY A 13 12.90 -0.38 8.59
CA GLY A 13 14.09 0.29 8.06
C GLY A 13 13.98 1.81 7.93
N ALA A 14 12.84 2.43 8.25
CA ALA A 14 12.58 3.83 7.95
C ALA A 14 13.32 4.83 8.87
N GLY A 15 14.00 4.34 9.91
CA GLY A 15 14.85 5.16 10.79
C GLY A 15 14.07 6.17 11.63
N GLY A 16 12.92 5.75 12.18
CA GLY A 16 12.05 6.60 13.00
C GLY A 16 11.05 7.46 12.21
N ARG A 17 11.10 7.43 10.86
CA ARG A 17 10.06 8.03 10.01
C ARG A 17 8.92 7.05 9.80
N GLU A 18 7.71 7.55 9.75
CA GLU A 18 6.55 6.75 9.34
C GLU A 18 6.45 6.64 7.81
N LEU A 19 5.90 5.53 7.34
CA LEU A 19 5.61 5.32 5.93
C LEU A 19 4.24 5.89 5.57
N ARG A 20 4.18 6.51 4.39
CA ARG A 20 2.95 6.71 3.64
C ARG A 20 2.79 5.59 2.63
N VAL A 21 1.67 4.89 2.66
CA VAL A 21 1.41 3.71 1.82
C VAL A 21 0.20 3.97 0.94
N GLY A 22 0.39 3.97 -0.38
CA GLY A 22 -0.71 3.93 -1.34
C GLY A 22 -1.09 2.48 -1.64
N ILE A 23 -2.37 2.11 -1.47
CA ILE A 23 -2.90 0.79 -1.81
C ILE A 23 -3.88 0.94 -2.98
N GLY A 24 -3.51 0.34 -4.11
CA GLY A 24 -4.26 0.43 -5.36
C GLY A 24 -4.87 -0.89 -5.78
N GLN A 25 -6.04 -0.84 -6.41
CA GLN A 25 -6.64 -2.01 -7.06
C GLN A 25 -7.25 -1.71 -8.43
N GLY A 26 -7.26 -2.72 -9.30
CA GLY A 26 -8.00 -2.74 -10.56
C GLY A 26 -9.04 -3.86 -10.54
N ALA A 27 -10.31 -3.50 -10.31
CA ALA A 27 -11.45 -4.42 -10.18
C ALA A 27 -11.23 -5.53 -9.13
N ALA A 28 -10.52 -5.23 -8.03
CA ALA A 28 -10.19 -6.18 -6.95
C ALA A 28 -10.31 -5.55 -5.54
N PRO A 29 -11.47 -4.98 -5.17
CA PRO A 29 -11.63 -4.26 -3.91
C PRO A 29 -11.39 -5.12 -2.67
N GLU A 30 -11.74 -6.41 -2.70
CA GLU A 30 -11.56 -7.35 -1.59
C GLU A 30 -10.08 -7.65 -1.32
N ILE A 31 -9.26 -7.74 -2.37
CA ILE A 31 -7.81 -7.98 -2.22
C ILE A 31 -7.14 -6.75 -1.62
N ALA A 32 -7.49 -5.55 -2.11
CA ALA A 32 -6.98 -4.30 -1.53
C ALA A 32 -7.41 -4.12 -0.07
N ARG A 33 -8.67 -4.42 0.28
CA ARG A 33 -9.15 -4.36 1.67
C ARG A 33 -8.38 -5.31 2.58
N ALA A 34 -8.12 -6.54 2.13
CA ALA A 34 -7.33 -7.51 2.90
C ALA A 34 -5.88 -7.03 3.12
N LEU A 35 -5.25 -6.42 2.10
CA LEU A 35 -3.93 -5.83 2.25
C LEU A 35 -3.96 -4.63 3.21
N ARG A 36 -4.92 -3.72 3.04
CA ARG A 36 -5.13 -2.54 3.90
C ARG A 36 -5.27 -2.93 5.36
N SER A 37 -6.11 -3.92 5.68
CA SER A 37 -6.32 -4.36 7.06
C SER A 37 -5.09 -5.00 7.70
N ARG A 38 -4.15 -5.49 6.91
CA ARG A 38 -2.88 -5.99 7.44
C ARG A 38 -1.89 -4.85 7.67
N VAL A 39 -1.88 -3.86 6.76
CA VAL A 39 -0.99 -2.70 6.86
C VAL A 39 -1.41 -1.76 8.00
N GLU A 40 -2.72 -1.57 8.26
CA GLU A 40 -3.20 -0.69 9.33
C GLU A 40 -2.78 -1.15 10.74
N THR A 41 -2.51 -2.44 10.92
CA THR A 41 -2.03 -3.00 12.19
C THR A 41 -0.52 -2.88 12.40
N MET A 42 0.22 -2.33 11.43
CA MET A 42 1.68 -2.25 11.49
C MET A 42 2.15 -0.97 12.19
N THR A 43 3.15 -1.11 13.05
CA THR A 43 3.89 0.03 13.59
C THR A 43 4.71 0.72 12.50
N GLY A 44 4.78 2.06 12.53
CA GLY A 44 5.55 2.84 11.57
C GLY A 44 4.81 3.15 10.26
N ILE A 45 3.49 2.97 10.22
CA ILE A 45 2.62 3.44 9.14
C ILE A 45 1.89 4.69 9.62
N GLY A 46 2.13 5.82 8.96
CA GLY A 46 1.53 7.11 9.32
C GLY A 46 0.27 7.43 8.50
N GLU A 47 0.20 6.94 7.26
CA GLU A 47 -0.95 7.17 6.38
C GLU A 47 -1.13 6.03 5.38
N ILE A 48 -2.38 5.66 5.13
CA ILE A 48 -2.77 4.73 4.07
C ILE A 48 -3.71 5.46 3.11
N VAL A 49 -3.35 5.51 1.82
CA VAL A 49 -4.14 6.12 0.74
C VAL A 49 -4.69 5.01 -0.15
N ASP A 50 -5.99 4.78 -0.09
CA ASP A 50 -6.67 3.85 -0.99
C ASP A 50 -6.94 4.52 -2.34
N TYR A 51 -6.69 3.81 -3.45
CA TYR A 51 -6.97 4.32 -4.80
C TYR A 51 -7.41 3.23 -5.78
N VAL A 52 -8.05 3.66 -6.86
CA VAL A 52 -8.38 2.81 -8.01
C VAL A 52 -7.32 2.99 -9.08
N VAL A 53 -6.78 1.88 -9.57
CA VAL A 53 -5.82 1.85 -10.68
C VAL A 53 -6.52 2.33 -11.94
N GLY A 54 -5.95 3.35 -12.60
CA GLY A 54 -6.51 3.93 -13.81
C GLY A 54 -6.38 3.02 -15.06
N PRO A 55 -7.11 3.33 -16.15
CA PRO A 55 -7.22 2.46 -17.32
C PRO A 55 -5.88 2.10 -17.97
N THR A 56 -4.93 3.05 -18.05
CA THR A 56 -3.62 2.81 -18.66
C THR A 56 -2.84 1.73 -17.92
N VAL A 57 -2.80 1.79 -16.59
CA VAL A 57 -2.10 0.78 -15.78
C VAL A 57 -2.90 -0.53 -15.79
N GLY A 58 -4.23 -0.44 -15.67
CA GLY A 58 -5.12 -1.60 -15.70
C GLY A 58 -5.04 -2.41 -17.00
N ALA A 59 -4.76 -1.78 -18.14
CA ALA A 59 -4.54 -2.46 -19.41
C ALA A 59 -3.33 -3.41 -19.40
N HIS A 60 -2.35 -3.17 -18.53
CA HIS A 60 -1.14 -3.98 -18.41
C HIS A 60 -1.22 -4.98 -17.27
N THR A 61 -1.77 -4.58 -16.13
CA THR A 61 -1.81 -5.44 -14.94
C THR A 61 -3.04 -6.34 -14.93
N GLY A 62 -4.10 -5.97 -15.64
CA GLY A 62 -5.35 -6.71 -15.75
C GLY A 62 -6.30 -6.50 -14.56
N ALA A 63 -7.55 -6.92 -14.77
CA ALA A 63 -8.53 -7.05 -13.69
C ALA A 63 -8.06 -8.08 -12.65
N GLY A 64 -8.29 -7.81 -11.36
CA GLY A 64 -7.76 -8.63 -10.27
C GLY A 64 -6.47 -8.09 -9.66
N THR A 65 -5.89 -7.03 -10.21
CA THR A 65 -4.66 -6.43 -9.66
C THR A 65 -4.93 -5.74 -8.33
N ALA A 66 -4.11 -6.02 -7.33
CA ALA A 66 -3.96 -5.18 -6.14
C ALA A 66 -2.47 -5.06 -5.78
N GLY A 67 -2.05 -3.89 -5.34
CA GLY A 67 -0.66 -3.64 -4.99
C GLY A 67 -0.50 -2.41 -4.11
N ALA A 68 0.74 -2.14 -3.71
CA ALA A 68 1.04 -0.96 -2.92
C ALA A 68 2.33 -0.28 -3.36
N ALA A 69 2.40 1.03 -3.14
CA ALA A 69 3.59 1.84 -3.22
C ALA A 69 3.80 2.52 -1.87
N PHE A 70 5.05 2.64 -1.41
CA PHE A 70 5.33 3.22 -0.09
C PHE A 70 6.60 4.05 -0.11
N VAL A 71 6.59 5.13 0.67
CA VAL A 71 7.73 6.04 0.85
C VAL A 71 7.85 6.49 2.29
N ALA A 72 9.08 6.60 2.78
CA ALA A 72 9.38 7.21 4.08
C ALA A 72 9.45 8.74 3.93
N ARG A 73 8.31 9.41 4.08
CA ARG A 73 8.20 10.87 4.05
C ARG A 73 7.38 11.36 5.24
N PRO A 74 7.63 12.56 5.77
CA PRO A 74 6.76 13.18 6.76
C PRO A 74 5.32 13.21 6.24
N VAL A 75 4.37 12.76 7.06
CA VAL A 75 2.95 12.98 6.81
C VAL A 75 2.70 14.46 7.10
N LEU A 76 2.48 15.25 6.04
CA LEU A 76 2.08 16.65 6.18
C LEU A 76 0.60 16.64 6.58
N VAL A 77 0.34 16.89 7.86
CA VAL A 77 -0.97 17.25 8.41
C VAL A 77 -1.30 18.71 8.12
#